data_AF-A0A952VM01-F1
#
_entry.id   AF-A0A952VM01-F1
#
_cell.length_a   1.000
_cell.length_b   1.000
_cell.length_c   1.000
_cell.angle_alpha   90.00
_cell.angle_beta   90.00
_cell.angle_gamma   90.00
#
_symmetry.space_group_name_H-M   'P 1'
#
loop_
_entity.id
_entity.type
_entity.pdbx_description
1 polymer ?
#
loop_
_entity_poly.entity_id
_entity_poly.type
_entity_poly.pdbx_seq_one_letter_code
_entity_poly.pdbx_strand_id
1 'polypeptide(L)'
;MDNAVSLVQAYLRVNGYFTVTELPVIEAMRGGGYRTATDIDVLAFRFPRAGRLVPRHGASRSRDRANHDVDPELGIDGESADMLIGEVKEGKAELNRGAREPAVIRAALTRFGCCSPERAESIAQELVRRGHAETDHGHRVRLVAFGSTTGDGAAPNYHIIRFARVVSFLESHLSHNWDTLRQAEFKEPGLAFLGLLHKAGVHLRTPMS
;
A
#
# COMPACT_ATOMS: atom_id res chain seq x y z
N MET A 1 6.54 -4.73 14.31
CA MET A 1 5.65 -4.06 13.37
C MET A 1 5.05 -2.84 14.03
N ASP A 2 5.40 -1.68 13.47
CA ASP A 2 4.79 -0.39 13.80
C ASP A 2 3.24 -0.41 13.60
N ASN A 3 2.50 0.30 14.46
CA ASN A 3 1.03 0.30 14.43
C ASN A 3 0.47 0.97 13.16
N ALA A 4 1.10 2.07 12.73
CA ALA A 4 0.69 2.77 11.53
C ALA A 4 1.00 1.93 10.29
N VAL A 5 2.14 1.24 10.25
CA VAL A 5 2.47 0.27 9.19
C VAL A 5 1.46 -0.88 9.15
N SER A 6 1.07 -1.42 10.31
CA SER A 6 0.06 -2.47 10.41
C SER A 6 -1.31 -2.02 9.85
N LEU A 7 -1.69 -0.76 10.10
CA LEU A 7 -2.93 -0.17 9.59
C LEU A 7 -2.89 0.00 8.07
N VAL A 8 -1.79 0.53 7.53
CA VAL A 8 -1.59 0.68 6.08
C VAL A 8 -1.58 -0.68 5.38
N GLN A 9 -0.92 -1.67 5.98
CA GLN A 9 -0.92 -3.04 5.46
C GLN A 9 -2.33 -3.62 5.37
N ALA A 10 -3.13 -3.48 6.44
CA ALA A 10 -4.52 -3.92 6.45
C ALA A 10 -5.33 -3.25 5.32
N TYR A 11 -5.19 -1.93 5.17
CA TYR A 11 -5.84 -1.16 4.13
C TYR A 11 -5.47 -1.62 2.72
N LEU A 12 -4.19 -1.78 2.43
CA LEU A 12 -3.72 -2.23 1.12
C LEU A 12 -4.22 -3.66 0.82
N ARG A 13 -4.20 -4.56 1.81
CA ARG A 13 -4.71 -5.94 1.63
C ARG A 13 -6.22 -6.00 1.39
N VAL A 14 -6.99 -5.15 2.06
CA VAL A 14 -8.44 -5.02 1.78
C VAL A 14 -8.67 -4.57 0.33
N ASN A 15 -7.82 -3.67 -0.17
CA ASN A 15 -7.83 -3.18 -1.56
C ASN A 15 -7.19 -4.13 -2.59
N GLY A 16 -6.82 -5.35 -2.18
CA GLY A 16 -6.34 -6.41 -3.08
C GLY A 16 -4.84 -6.41 -3.34
N TYR A 17 -4.04 -5.70 -2.54
CA TYR A 17 -2.59 -5.77 -2.62
C TYR A 17 -2.02 -6.93 -1.81
N PHE A 18 -0.95 -7.51 -2.33
CA PHE A 18 0.04 -8.27 -1.58
C PHE A 18 1.08 -7.29 -1.04
N THR A 19 1.50 -7.46 0.21
CA THR A 19 2.36 -6.49 0.90
C THR A 19 3.58 -7.14 1.52
N VAL A 20 4.73 -6.48 1.44
CA VAL A 20 5.92 -6.72 2.27
C VAL A 20 6.15 -5.45 3.09
N THR A 21 6.32 -5.57 4.39
CA THR A 21 6.48 -4.41 5.30
C THR A 21 7.82 -4.46 6.02
N GLU A 22 8.34 -3.29 6.42
CA GLU A 22 9.59 -3.15 7.18
C GLU A 22 10.78 -3.85 6.46
N LEU A 23 10.93 -3.60 5.16
CA LEU A 23 11.95 -4.23 4.31
C LEU A 23 13.29 -3.49 4.43
N PRO A 24 14.34 -4.11 5.01
CA PRO A 24 15.65 -3.45 5.09
C PRO A 24 16.32 -3.38 3.71
N VAL A 25 16.83 -2.20 3.38
CA VAL A 25 17.72 -2.00 2.23
C VAL A 25 19.16 -2.00 2.70
N ILE A 26 19.93 -2.97 2.22
CA ILE A 26 21.33 -3.18 2.60
C ILE A 26 22.24 -2.65 1.50
N GLU A 27 23.26 -1.89 1.86
CA GLU A 27 24.29 -1.41 0.95
C GLU A 27 25.69 -1.92 1.33
N ALA A 28 26.52 -2.14 0.30
CA ALA A 28 27.91 -2.54 0.45
C ALA A 28 28.80 -1.32 0.74
N MET A 29 29.73 -1.47 1.68
CA MET A 29 30.67 -0.40 2.05
C MET A 29 31.97 -0.47 1.23
N ARG A 30 32.59 0.68 0.94
CA ARG A 30 33.81 0.80 0.11
C ARG A 30 35.04 0.03 0.66
N GLY A 31 35.04 -0.37 1.93
CA GLY A 31 36.11 -1.13 2.59
C GLY A 31 35.77 -2.59 2.87
N GLY A 32 34.69 -3.11 2.28
CA GLY A 32 34.11 -4.40 2.66
C GLY A 32 33.07 -4.26 3.79
N GLY A 33 32.18 -5.24 3.90
CA GLY A 33 31.06 -5.23 4.84
C GLY A 33 29.79 -4.61 4.27
N TYR A 34 28.71 -4.68 5.07
CA TYR A 34 27.37 -4.26 4.71
C TYR A 34 26.75 -3.41 5.82
N ARG A 35 25.92 -2.45 5.46
CA ARG A 35 25.09 -1.70 6.42
C ARG A 35 23.68 -1.51 5.88
N THR A 36 22.71 -1.35 6.78
CA THR A 36 21.36 -0.93 6.40
C THR A 36 21.42 0.54 5.99
N ALA A 37 21.02 0.84 4.75
CA ALA A 37 20.91 2.19 4.22
C ALA A 37 19.63 2.87 4.76
N THR A 38 18.50 2.17 4.63
CA THR A 38 17.18 2.58 5.12
C THR A 38 16.24 1.39 5.10
N ASP A 39 15.12 1.50 5.81
CA ASP A 39 14.04 0.52 5.73
C ASP A 39 12.92 1.08 4.85
N ILE A 40 12.36 0.25 3.97
CA ILE A 40 11.16 0.57 3.21
C ILE A 40 9.96 0.07 4.02
N ASP A 41 9.09 1.00 4.43
CA ASP A 41 7.97 0.68 5.32
C ASP A 41 6.98 -0.29 4.67
N VAL A 42 6.66 -0.10 3.39
CA VAL A 42 5.79 -1.01 2.65
C VAL A 42 6.13 -1.08 1.16
N LEU A 43 6.26 -2.31 0.65
CA LEU A 43 6.11 -2.62 -0.77
C LEU A 43 4.76 -3.29 -0.98
N ALA A 44 4.03 -2.86 -2.00
CA ALA A 44 2.74 -3.44 -2.32
C ALA A 44 2.65 -3.78 -3.81
N PHE A 45 2.03 -4.90 -4.14
CA PHE A 45 1.76 -5.33 -5.51
C PHE A 45 0.28 -5.71 -5.65
N ARG A 46 -0.39 -5.19 -6.67
CA ARG A 46 -1.76 -5.54 -7.03
C ARG A 46 -1.81 -6.02 -8.47
N PHE A 47 -2.42 -7.18 -8.69
CA PHE A 47 -2.63 -7.71 -10.05
C PHE A 47 -3.64 -6.87 -10.85
N PRO A 48 -3.51 -6.83 -12.18
CA PRO A 48 -4.56 -6.36 -13.09
C PRO A 48 -5.91 -6.96 -12.74
N ARG A 49 -6.94 -6.13 -12.71
CA ARG A 49 -8.34 -6.54 -12.48
C ARG A 49 -8.55 -7.34 -11.19
N ALA A 50 -7.66 -7.19 -10.21
CA ALA A 50 -7.81 -7.84 -8.92
C ALA A 50 -9.18 -7.48 -8.32
N GLY A 51 -9.88 -8.51 -7.84
CA GLY A 51 -11.19 -8.40 -7.23
C GLY A 51 -11.42 -9.57 -6.30
N ARG A 52 -12.40 -9.45 -5.41
CA ARG A 52 -12.82 -10.55 -4.55
C ARG A 52 -14.00 -11.25 -5.18
N LEU A 53 -13.83 -12.51 -5.56
CA LEU A 53 -14.96 -13.38 -5.82
C LEU A 53 -15.45 -13.94 -4.47
N VAL A 54 -16.72 -13.73 -4.14
CA VAL A 54 -17.37 -14.46 -3.04
C VAL A 54 -18.15 -15.61 -3.66
N PRO A 55 -17.55 -16.82 -3.75
CA PRO A 55 -18.24 -17.98 -4.32
C PRO A 55 -19.40 -18.36 -3.40
N ARG A 56 -20.61 -18.49 -3.97
CA ARG A 56 -21.74 -19.04 -3.23
C ARG A 56 -21.82 -20.54 -3.47
N HIS A 57 -21.86 -21.33 -2.40
CA HIS A 57 -22.00 -22.78 -2.51
C HIS A 57 -23.38 -23.12 -3.11
N GLY A 58 -23.42 -23.73 -4.30
CA GLY A 58 -24.64 -24.15 -5.00
C GLY A 58 -24.61 -23.88 -6.51
N ALA A 59 -25.22 -24.78 -7.29
CA ALA A 59 -25.04 -25.11 -8.72
C ALA A 59 -25.05 -24.02 -9.82
N SER A 60 -24.98 -22.72 -9.52
CA SER A 60 -24.87 -21.70 -10.57
C SER A 60 -23.84 -20.62 -10.28
N ARG A 61 -22.80 -20.58 -11.12
CA ARG A 61 -21.82 -19.49 -11.28
C ARG A 61 -22.47 -18.12 -11.51
N SER A 62 -23.73 -18.08 -11.94
CA SER A 62 -24.48 -16.84 -12.18
C SER A 62 -24.80 -16.02 -10.92
N ARG A 63 -24.45 -16.52 -9.73
CA ARG A 63 -24.70 -15.87 -8.44
C ARG A 63 -23.43 -15.52 -7.67
N ASP A 64 -22.26 -15.76 -8.24
CA ASP A 64 -21.01 -15.27 -7.66
C ASP A 64 -20.99 -13.74 -7.71
N ARG A 65 -20.68 -13.11 -6.58
CA ARG A 65 -20.50 -11.66 -6.52
C ARG A 65 -19.01 -11.36 -6.58
N ALA A 66 -18.57 -10.73 -7.67
CA ALA A 66 -17.29 -10.08 -7.73
C ALA A 66 -17.41 -8.72 -7.03
N ASN A 67 -16.78 -8.58 -5.87
CA ASN A 67 -16.63 -7.29 -5.21
C ASN A 67 -15.29 -6.68 -5.64
N HIS A 68 -15.37 -5.54 -6.31
CA HIS A 68 -14.24 -4.73 -6.76
C HIS A 68 -14.17 -3.37 -6.05
N ASP A 69 -14.82 -3.23 -4.88
CA ASP A 69 -14.78 -2.00 -4.08
C ASP A 69 -13.34 -1.74 -3.64
N VAL A 70 -12.67 -0.91 -4.43
CA VAL A 70 -11.33 -0.39 -4.20
C VAL A 70 -11.49 1.08 -3.84
N ASP A 71 -10.71 1.54 -2.87
CA ASP A 71 -10.70 2.94 -2.50
C ASP A 71 -10.23 3.80 -3.69
N PRO A 72 -11.06 4.73 -4.20
CA PRO A 72 -10.67 5.65 -5.27
C PRO A 72 -9.43 6.49 -4.92
N GLU A 73 -9.17 6.73 -3.63
CA GLU A 73 -7.98 7.46 -3.17
C GLU A 73 -6.68 6.77 -3.62
N LEU A 74 -6.68 5.45 -3.84
CA LEU A 74 -5.50 4.75 -4.33
C LEU A 74 -5.16 5.11 -5.78
N GLY A 75 -6.07 5.69 -6.56
CA GLY A 75 -5.80 6.12 -7.94
C GLY A 75 -5.39 4.99 -8.88
N ILE A 76 -5.92 3.78 -8.64
CA ILE A 76 -5.66 2.57 -9.42
C ILE A 76 -6.49 2.63 -10.71
N ASP A 77 -5.88 2.31 -11.85
CA ASP A 77 -6.57 2.27 -13.14
C ASP A 77 -7.45 1.02 -13.32
N GLY A 78 -7.15 -0.05 -12.58
CA GLY A 78 -7.85 -1.33 -12.59
C GLY A 78 -7.32 -2.30 -13.64
N GLU A 79 -6.63 -1.82 -14.66
CA GLU A 79 -6.22 -2.59 -15.84
C GLU A 79 -4.74 -3.01 -15.79
N SER A 80 -3.89 -2.21 -15.15
CA SER A 80 -2.47 -2.48 -15.05
C SER A 80 -2.12 -3.11 -13.71
N ALA A 81 -0.97 -3.80 -13.65
CA ALA A 81 -0.43 -4.19 -12.35
C ALA A 81 0.06 -2.92 -11.65
N ASP A 82 -0.31 -2.73 -10.40
CA ASP A 82 0.06 -1.55 -9.63
C ASP A 82 1.03 -1.93 -8.51
N MET A 83 2.18 -1.24 -8.48
CA MET A 83 3.27 -1.47 -7.54
C MET A 83 3.52 -0.21 -6.73
N LEU A 84 3.48 -0.32 -5.41
CA LEU A 84 3.70 0.81 -4.49
C LEU A 84 5.02 0.63 -3.75
N ILE A 85 5.80 1.70 -3.71
CA ILE A 85 6.90 1.88 -2.75
C ILE A 85 6.42 2.94 -1.77
N GLY A 86 6.10 2.51 -0.55
CA GLY A 86 5.40 3.30 0.44
C GLY A 86 6.26 3.64 1.65
N GLU A 87 6.14 4.89 2.10
CA GLU A 87 6.59 5.38 3.41
C GLU A 87 5.37 5.61 4.31
N VAL A 88 5.48 5.28 5.60
CA VAL A 88 4.42 5.45 6.59
C VAL A 88 4.92 6.28 7.75
N LYS A 89 4.23 7.39 8.05
CA LYS A 89 4.56 8.27 9.18
C LYS A 89 3.33 8.62 10.00
N GLU A 90 3.45 8.57 11.33
CA GLU A 90 2.37 8.98 12.23
C GLU A 90 1.94 10.45 12.04
N GLY A 91 2.89 11.32 11.70
CA GLY A 91 2.67 12.75 11.47
C GLY A 91 2.40 13.10 10.00
N LYS A 92 3.27 13.95 9.44
CA LYS A 92 3.16 14.40 8.04
C LYS A 92 3.44 13.24 7.07
N ALA A 93 2.54 13.06 6.10
CA ALA A 93 2.66 12.07 5.03
C ALA A 93 3.74 12.52 4.01
N GLU A 94 5.00 12.23 4.32
CA GLU A 94 6.15 12.66 3.53
C GLU A 94 7.17 11.55 3.37
N LEU A 95 7.66 11.35 2.14
CA LEU A 95 8.78 10.44 1.88
C LEU A 95 10.04 10.98 2.56
N ASN A 96 10.73 10.15 3.32
CA ASN A 96 12.03 10.51 3.86
C ASN A 96 13.10 10.63 2.74
N ARG A 97 14.26 11.21 3.04
CA ARG A 97 15.34 11.38 2.04
C ARG A 97 15.84 10.04 1.49
N GLY A 98 15.92 9.00 2.32
CA GLY A 98 16.34 7.65 1.93
C GLY A 98 15.35 6.97 0.99
N ALA A 99 14.04 7.09 1.23
CA ALA A 99 12.98 6.55 0.38
C ALA A 99 12.98 7.18 -1.05
N ARG A 100 13.61 8.35 -1.21
CA ARG A 100 13.81 9.01 -2.50
C ARG A 100 15.20 8.80 -3.08
N GLU A 101 16.06 8.05 -2.42
CA GLU A 101 17.40 7.77 -2.91
C GLU A 101 17.33 6.76 -4.07
N PRO A 102 17.94 7.06 -5.23
CA PRO A 102 17.86 6.15 -6.37
C PRO A 102 18.33 4.72 -6.05
N ALA A 103 19.34 4.56 -5.18
CA ALA A 103 19.81 3.25 -4.76
C ALA A 103 18.75 2.42 -4.01
N VAL A 104 17.99 3.07 -3.13
CA VAL A 104 16.91 2.45 -2.36
C VAL A 104 15.76 2.04 -3.29
N ILE A 105 15.37 2.93 -4.21
CA ILE A 105 14.32 2.64 -5.20
C ILE A 105 14.75 1.49 -6.13
N ARG A 106 16.01 1.43 -6.57
CA ARG A 106 16.51 0.28 -7.35
C ARG A 106 16.46 -1.03 -6.59
N ALA A 107 16.78 -1.01 -5.30
CA ALA A 107 16.67 -2.20 -4.45
C ALA A 107 15.20 -2.67 -4.37
N ALA A 108 14.25 -1.74 -4.23
CA ALA A 108 12.81 -2.03 -4.26
C ALA A 108 12.37 -2.63 -5.61
N LEU A 109 12.76 -2.01 -6.73
CA LEU A 109 12.45 -2.49 -8.09
C LEU A 109 13.01 -3.90 -8.35
N THR A 110 14.24 -4.15 -7.87
CA THR A 110 14.86 -5.49 -7.92
C THR A 110 14.07 -6.49 -7.10
N ARG A 111 13.55 -6.08 -5.92
CA ARG A 111 12.74 -6.96 -5.07
C ARG A 111 11.41 -7.31 -5.72
N PHE A 112 10.79 -6.37 -6.45
CA PHE A 112 9.63 -6.67 -7.28
C PHE A 112 9.94 -7.63 -8.43
N GLY A 113 11.20 -7.68 -8.89
CA GLY A 113 11.60 -8.51 -10.03
C GLY A 113 10.97 -8.05 -11.35
N CYS A 114 10.65 -6.76 -11.45
CA CYS A 114 9.81 -6.20 -12.51
C CYS A 114 10.57 -5.64 -13.71
N CYS A 115 11.90 -5.55 -13.64
CA CYS A 115 12.75 -4.96 -14.67
C CYS A 115 14.20 -5.45 -14.55
N SER A 116 15.00 -5.31 -15.61
CA SER A 116 16.45 -5.59 -15.55
C SER A 116 17.18 -4.55 -14.68
N PRO A 117 18.39 -4.86 -14.18
CA PRO A 117 19.19 -3.91 -13.39
C PRO A 117 19.45 -2.58 -14.12
N GLU A 118 19.72 -2.62 -15.43
CA GLU A 118 19.99 -1.43 -16.25
C GLU A 118 18.73 -0.56 -16.35
N ARG A 119 17.58 -1.20 -16.53
CA ARG A 119 16.29 -0.50 -16.61
C ARG A 119 15.86 0.07 -15.26
N ALA A 120 16.16 -0.64 -14.17
CA ALA A 120 15.85 -0.21 -12.80
C ALA A 120 16.44 1.16 -12.47
N GLU A 121 17.63 1.50 -12.98
CA GLU A 121 18.23 2.84 -12.83
C GLU A 121 17.35 3.91 -13.47
N SER A 122 16.96 3.72 -14.75
CA SER A 122 16.15 4.71 -15.47
C SER A 122 14.76 4.90 -14.84
N ILE A 123 14.14 3.81 -14.36
CA ILE A 123 12.84 3.82 -13.68
C ILE A 123 12.97 4.51 -12.33
N ALA A 124 14.03 4.23 -11.56
CA ALA A 124 14.27 4.88 -10.28
C ALA A 124 14.41 6.40 -10.43
N GLN A 125 15.15 6.86 -11.45
CA GLN A 125 15.27 8.29 -11.74
C GLN A 125 13.92 8.91 -12.14
N GLU A 126 13.09 8.20 -12.89
CA GLU A 126 11.75 8.67 -13.23
C GLU A 126 10.84 8.77 -12.00
N LEU A 127 10.86 7.75 -11.12
CA LEU A 127 10.14 7.76 -9.85
C LEU A 127 10.56 8.94 -8.96
N VAL A 128 11.86 9.24 -8.85
CA VAL A 128 12.32 10.40 -8.06
C VAL A 128 11.80 11.72 -8.62
N ARG A 129 11.68 11.84 -9.95
CA ARG A 129 11.22 13.06 -10.64
C ARG A 129 9.70 13.22 -10.68
N ARG A 130 8.95 12.13 -10.91
CA ARG A 130 7.50 12.15 -11.20
C ARG A 130 6.64 11.44 -10.17
N GLY A 131 7.25 10.72 -9.23
CA GLY A 131 6.62 9.82 -8.27
C GLY A 131 5.90 8.61 -8.87
N HIS A 132 5.96 8.43 -10.18
CA HIS A 132 5.47 7.23 -10.85
C HIS A 132 6.29 6.96 -12.12
N ALA A 133 6.26 5.71 -12.57
CA ALA A 133 6.87 5.24 -13.80
C ALA A 133 6.14 4.00 -14.33
N GLU A 134 6.28 3.72 -15.61
CA GLU A 134 5.82 2.47 -16.23
C GLU A 134 7.02 1.57 -16.55
N THR A 135 6.89 0.28 -16.28
CA THR A 135 7.88 -0.71 -16.69
C THR A 135 7.62 -1.20 -18.11
N ASP A 136 8.62 -1.81 -18.74
CA ASP A 136 8.50 -2.37 -20.09
C ASP A 136 7.48 -3.53 -20.17
N HIS A 137 7.08 -4.08 -19.02
CA HIS A 137 6.04 -5.12 -18.89
C HIS A 137 4.65 -4.56 -18.57
N GLY A 138 4.46 -3.23 -18.65
CA GLY A 138 3.17 -2.58 -18.41
C GLY A 138 2.78 -2.52 -16.92
N HIS A 139 3.75 -2.60 -16.01
CA HIS A 139 3.50 -2.38 -14.58
C HIS A 139 3.62 -0.89 -14.27
N ARG A 140 2.68 -0.37 -13.49
CA ARG A 140 2.75 1.00 -12.97
C ARG A 140 3.40 0.97 -11.59
N VAL A 141 4.55 1.62 -11.45
CA VAL A 141 5.24 1.77 -10.17
C VAL A 141 5.01 3.18 -9.64
N ARG A 142 4.70 3.33 -8.35
CA ARG A 142 4.40 4.61 -7.72
C ARG A 142 5.06 4.76 -6.35
N LEU A 143 5.49 5.97 -6.03
CA LEU A 143 5.88 6.38 -4.70
C LEU A 143 4.65 6.88 -3.94
N VAL A 144 4.45 6.39 -2.72
CA VAL A 144 3.29 6.76 -1.89
C VAL A 144 3.74 7.11 -0.48
N ALA A 145 3.19 8.16 0.09
CA ALA A 145 3.38 8.50 1.50
C ALA A 145 2.05 8.38 2.25
N PHE A 146 2.06 7.69 3.39
CA PHE A 146 0.94 7.57 4.30
C PHE A 146 1.22 8.39 5.56
N GLY A 147 0.19 9.09 6.06
CA GLY A 147 0.30 9.79 7.33
C GLY A 147 -0.96 10.56 7.74
N SER A 148 -0.91 11.25 8.88
CA SER A 148 -2.07 11.96 9.44
C SER A 148 -2.37 13.28 8.70
N THR A 149 -1.33 14.02 8.33
CA THR A 149 -1.45 15.35 7.72
C THR A 149 -0.67 15.46 6.41
N THR A 150 -1.02 16.44 5.59
CA THR A 150 -0.22 16.85 4.44
C THR A 150 0.84 17.86 4.87
N GLY A 151 1.96 17.93 4.15
CA GLY A 151 2.92 19.03 4.33
C GLY A 151 2.33 20.38 3.92
N ASP A 152 2.91 21.47 4.43
CA ASP A 152 2.45 22.86 4.22
C ASP A 152 3.00 23.49 2.92
N GLY A 153 3.67 22.70 2.08
CA GLY A 153 4.37 23.14 0.88
C GLY A 153 3.63 22.87 -0.43
N ALA A 154 4.33 23.09 -1.56
CA ALA A 154 3.83 22.70 -2.88
C ALA A 154 3.48 21.20 -2.92
N ALA A 155 2.46 20.86 -3.70
CA ALA A 155 2.04 19.47 -3.87
C ALA A 155 3.26 18.60 -4.25
N PRO A 156 3.57 17.55 -3.47
CA PRO A 156 4.71 16.72 -3.78
C PRO A 156 4.46 15.95 -5.07
N ASN A 157 5.55 15.47 -5.67
CA ASN A 157 5.48 14.67 -6.88
C ASN A 157 5.12 13.19 -6.61
N TYR A 158 4.81 12.81 -5.38
CA TYR A 158 4.40 11.46 -4.98
C TYR A 158 2.97 11.47 -4.44
N HIS A 159 2.34 10.30 -4.43
CA HIS A 159 0.96 10.16 -4.00
C HIS A 159 0.86 10.23 -2.46
N ILE A 160 -0.10 10.96 -1.92
CA ILE A 160 -0.34 11.02 -0.46
C ILE A 160 -1.68 10.35 -0.15
N ILE A 161 -1.70 9.48 0.86
CA ILE A 161 -2.92 8.91 1.41
C ILE A 161 -2.97 9.17 2.91
N ARG A 162 -3.98 9.93 3.36
CA ARG A 162 -4.12 10.28 4.78
C ARG A 162 -4.71 9.14 5.60
N PHE A 163 -4.28 8.99 6.85
CA PHE A 163 -4.87 7.99 7.76
C PHE A 163 -6.35 8.19 8.01
N ALA A 164 -6.86 9.42 7.98
CA ALA A 164 -8.30 9.65 8.04
C ALA A 164 -9.06 8.91 6.92
N ARG A 165 -8.50 8.88 5.70
CA ARG A 165 -9.09 8.13 4.58
C ARG A 165 -8.95 6.62 4.78
N VAL A 166 -7.77 6.17 5.18
CA VAL A 166 -7.47 4.76 5.49
C VAL A 166 -8.46 4.19 6.50
N VAL A 167 -8.64 4.87 7.64
CA VAL A 167 -9.55 4.46 8.71
C VAL A 167 -11.00 4.48 8.22
N SER A 168 -11.43 5.58 7.59
CA SER A 168 -12.81 5.72 7.08
C SER A 168 -13.17 4.62 6.08
N PHE A 169 -12.24 4.27 5.18
CA PHE A 169 -12.44 3.19 4.23
C PHE A 169 -12.53 1.82 4.93
N LEU A 170 -11.63 1.53 5.87
CA LEU A 170 -11.64 0.26 6.60
C LEU A 170 -12.89 0.09 7.47
N GLU A 171 -13.34 1.14 8.16
CA GLU A 171 -14.60 1.13 8.92
C GLU A 171 -15.81 0.90 8.01
N SER A 172 -15.84 1.59 6.86
CA SER A 172 -16.88 1.38 5.85
C SER A 172 -16.85 -0.05 5.33
N HIS A 173 -15.67 -0.58 5.01
CA HIS A 173 -15.52 -1.95 4.52
C HIS A 173 -16.00 -2.98 5.55
N LEU A 174 -15.62 -2.81 6.82
CA LEU A 174 -16.06 -3.66 7.92
C LEU A 174 -17.58 -3.61 8.08
N SER A 175 -18.18 -2.41 8.07
CA SER A 175 -19.63 -2.24 8.26
C SER A 175 -20.43 -2.89 7.12
N HIS A 176 -20.01 -2.69 5.87
CA HIS A 176 -20.70 -3.25 4.70
C HIS A 176 -20.56 -4.78 4.57
N ASN A 177 -19.48 -5.34 5.12
CA ASN A 177 -19.17 -6.77 4.96
C ASN A 177 -19.23 -7.54 6.30
N TRP A 178 -19.76 -6.94 7.37
CA TRP A 178 -19.69 -7.49 8.73
C TRP A 178 -20.26 -8.89 8.84
N ASP A 179 -21.39 -9.16 8.20
CA ASP A 179 -22.04 -10.47 8.22
C ASP A 179 -21.17 -11.59 7.68
N THR A 180 -20.29 -11.27 6.71
CA THR A 180 -19.35 -12.21 6.10
C THR A 180 -18.03 -12.25 6.88
N LEU A 181 -17.51 -11.08 7.28
CA LEU A 181 -16.21 -10.96 7.93
C LEU A 181 -16.21 -11.40 9.39
N ARG A 182 -17.32 -11.33 10.12
CA ARG A 182 -17.41 -11.76 11.53
C ARG A 182 -17.12 -13.25 11.74
N GLN A 183 -17.20 -14.05 10.68
CA GLN A 183 -16.89 -15.48 10.68
C GLN A 183 -15.42 -15.75 10.33
N ALA A 184 -14.70 -14.76 9.79
CA ALA A 184 -13.30 -14.86 9.45
C ALA A 184 -12.42 -14.40 10.63
N GLU A 185 -11.38 -15.16 10.96
CA GLU A 185 -10.34 -14.68 11.85
C GLU A 185 -9.56 -13.56 11.15
N PHE A 186 -9.64 -12.33 11.69
CA PHE A 186 -8.78 -11.23 11.25
C PHE A 186 -7.36 -11.50 11.75
N LYS A 187 -6.51 -12.03 10.88
CA LYS A 187 -5.09 -12.28 11.20
C LYS A 187 -4.23 -11.02 11.16
N GLU A 188 -4.72 -9.96 10.52
CA GLU A 188 -4.02 -8.68 10.42
C GLU A 188 -4.33 -7.79 11.64
N PRO A 189 -3.33 -7.40 12.47
CA PRO A 189 -3.56 -6.69 13.72
C PRO A 189 -4.35 -5.39 13.59
N GLY A 190 -4.06 -4.58 12.56
CA GLY A 190 -4.75 -3.31 12.32
C GLY A 190 -6.25 -3.50 12.02
N LEU A 191 -6.60 -4.48 11.18
CA LEU A 191 -7.99 -4.77 10.85
C LEU A 191 -8.71 -5.45 12.03
N ALA A 192 -8.01 -6.33 12.75
CA ALA A 192 -8.54 -7.00 13.94
C ALA A 192 -8.92 -5.99 15.03
N PHE A 193 -8.09 -4.97 15.25
CA PHE A 193 -8.38 -3.91 16.21
C PHE A 193 -9.61 -3.08 15.82
N LEU A 194 -9.73 -2.68 14.55
CA LEU A 194 -10.93 -1.98 14.06
C LEU A 194 -12.19 -2.87 14.16
N GLY A 195 -12.07 -4.17 13.87
CA GLY A 195 -13.15 -5.13 14.06
C GLY A 195 -13.59 -5.26 15.53
N LEU A 196 -12.64 -5.17 16.47
CA LEU A 196 -12.93 -5.15 17.91
C LEU A 196 -13.72 -3.89 18.30
N LEU A 197 -13.29 -2.70 17.84
CA LEU A 197 -14.02 -1.45 18.09
C LEU A 197 -15.45 -1.51 17.55
N HIS A 198 -15.61 -1.98 16.31
CA HIS A 198 -16.93 -2.16 15.69
C HIS A 198 -17.82 -3.10 16.50
N LYS A 199 -17.29 -4.25 16.95
CA LYS A 199 -18.02 -5.21 17.80
C LYS A 199 -18.41 -4.61 19.15
N ALA A 200 -17.60 -3.71 19.69
CA ALA A 200 -17.88 -3.00 20.94
C ALA A 200 -18.88 -1.82 20.77
N GLY A 201 -19.34 -1.53 19.55
CA GLY A 201 -20.20 -0.39 19.25
C GLY A 201 -19.47 0.96 19.30
N VAL A 202 -18.14 0.94 19.20
CA VAL A 202 -17.30 2.15 19.13
C VAL A 202 -17.11 2.55 17.68
N HIS A 203 -17.47 3.78 17.34
CA HIS A 203 -17.32 4.35 16.00
C HIS A 203 -16.37 5.55 16.04
N LEU A 204 -15.34 5.53 15.20
CA LEU A 204 -14.40 6.65 15.11
C LEU A 204 -15.04 7.76 14.28
N ARG A 205 -15.02 9.00 14.79
CA ARG A 205 -15.39 10.17 13.99
C ARG A 205 -14.17 10.62 13.20
N THR A 206 -14.13 10.30 11.91
CA THR A 206 -13.13 10.87 11.01
C THR A 206 -13.57 12.27 10.59
N PRO A 207 -12.75 13.32 10.81
CA PRO A 207 -13.09 14.66 10.35
C PRO A 207 -13.23 14.66 8.83
N MET A 208 -14.32 15.24 8.32
CA MET A 208 -14.50 15.46 6.89
C MET A 208 -13.36 16.37 6.38
N SER A 209 -12.70 15.93 5.31
CA SER A 209 -11.73 16.74 4.57
C SER A 209 -12.40 17.81 3.73
#